data_AF-A0A954ZL02-F1
#
_entry.id   AF-A0A954ZL02-F1
#
_cell.length_a   1.000
_cell.length_b   1.000
_cell.length_c   1.000
_cell.angle_alpha   90.00
_cell.angle_beta   90.00
_cell.angle_gamma   90.00
#
_symmetry.space_group_name_H-M   'P 1'
#
loop_
_entity.id
_entity.type
_entity.pdbx_description
1 polymer ?
#
loop_
_entity_poly.entity_id
_entity_poly.type
_entity_poly.pdbx_seq_one_letter_code
_entity_poly.pdbx_strand_id
1 'polypeptide(L)' 'MATCFQRRPDLAARDVAGETLLLDNVGELVHQLNATASFIWSCLDGRTSGHQIVQRLTEHYDVDPEIAARDVCAVI' A
#
# COMPACT_ATOMS: atom_id res chain seq x y z
N MET A 1 -19.39 4.91 -6.73
CA MET A 1 -18.16 5.04 -7.53
C MET A 1 -17.04 4.45 -6.70
N ALA A 2 -16.21 3.56 -7.26
CA ALA A 2 -15.09 2.98 -6.53
C ALA A 2 -13.89 3.94 -6.60
N THR A 3 -13.34 4.32 -5.45
CA THR A 3 -12.15 5.18 -5.38
C THR A 3 -10.91 4.33 -5.65
N CYS A 4 -10.17 4.69 -6.70
CA CYS A 4 -8.87 4.10 -7.02
C CYS A 4 -7.75 5.04 -6.59
N PHE A 5 -6.72 4.48 -5.98
CA PHE A 5 -5.60 5.24 -5.42
C PHE A 5 -4.35 5.04 -6.27
N GLN A 6 -3.54 6.08 -6.41
CA GLN A 6 -2.31 6.07 -7.19
C GLN A 6 -1.14 6.59 -6.36
N ARG A 7 0.04 6.01 -6.58
CA ARG A 7 1.29 6.46 -5.95
C ARG A 7 1.66 7.86 -6.44
N ARG A 8 2.25 8.64 -5.54
CA ARG A 8 2.88 9.93 -5.88
C ARG A 8 4.06 9.67 -6.83
N PRO A 9 4.14 10.30 -8.01
CA PRO A 9 5.14 9.97 -9.03
C PRO A 9 6.57 10.44 -8.68
N ASP A 10 6.70 11.31 -7.69
CA ASP A 10 7.95 11.89 -7.20
C ASP A 10 8.56 11.11 -6.02
N LEU A 11 7.91 10.04 -5.56
CA LEU A 11 8.46 9.12 -4.57
C LEU A 11 9.28 8.04 -5.26
N ALA A 12 10.55 7.89 -4.86
CA ALA A 12 11.34 6.75 -5.26
C ALA A 12 11.05 5.57 -4.32
N ALA A 13 10.72 4.41 -4.87
CA ALA A 13 10.42 3.21 -4.09
C ALA A 13 11.45 2.11 -4.38
N ARG A 14 11.86 1.37 -3.35
CA ARG A 14 12.74 0.21 -3.49
C ARG A 14 12.31 -0.91 -2.57
N ASP A 15 12.18 -2.10 -3.14
CA ASP A 15 11.88 -3.31 -2.37
C ASP A 15 13.16 -3.91 -1.78
N VAL A 16 13.09 -4.26 -0.49
CA VAL A 16 14.17 -4.84 0.29
C VAL A 16 13.56 -5.92 1.20
N ALA A 17 13.89 -7.18 0.94
CA ALA A 17 13.47 -8.32 1.77
C ALA A 17 11.95 -8.44 2.05
N GLY A 18 11.10 -8.02 1.09
CA GLY A 18 9.64 -8.08 1.24
C GLY A 18 9.01 -6.82 1.86
N GLU A 19 9.83 -5.83 2.17
CA GLU A 19 9.43 -4.50 2.62
C GLU A 19 9.78 -3.46 1.56
N THR A 20 9.13 -2.30 1.60
CA THR A 20 9.35 -1.22 0.65
C THR A 20 9.91 0.01 1.37
N LEU A 21 11.06 0.50 0.92
CA LEU A 21 11.59 1.81 1.29
C LEU A 21 11.08 2.87 0.32
N LEU A 22 10.44 3.91 0.85
CA LEU A 22 10.05 5.10 0.11
C LEU A 22 10.99 6.24 0.44
N LEU A 23 11.61 6.81 -0.59
CA LEU A 23 12.41 8.02 -0.49
C LEU A 23 11.58 9.20 -1.00
N ASP A 24 11.30 10.13 -0.10
CA ASP A 24 10.76 11.44 -0.43
C ASP A 24 11.93 12.41 -0.62
N ASN A 25 12.32 12.60 -1.88
CA ASN A 25 13.42 13.52 -2.22
C ASN A 25 13.08 14.99 -1.95
N VAL A 26 11.80 15.35 -1.86
CA VAL A 26 11.36 16.72 -1.58
C VAL A 26 11.36 16.98 -0.08
N GLY A 27 10.92 16.00 0.70
CA GLY A 27 10.88 16.07 2.16
C GLY A 27 12.19 15.67 2.86
N GLU A 28 13.16 15.11 2.14
CA GLU A 28 14.39 14.48 2.67
C GLU A 28 14.09 13.38 3.71
N LEU A 29 13.00 12.64 3.50
CA LEU A 29 12.54 11.58 4.40
C LEU A 29 12.66 10.19 3.75
N VAL A 30 13.00 9.21 4.58
CA VAL A 30 12.94 7.79 4.22
C VAL A 30 11.87 7.14 5.08
N HIS A 31 10.85 6.58 4.43
CA HIS A 31 9.82 5.77 5.08
C HIS A 31 10.09 4.30 4.80
N GLN A 32 10.00 3.46 5.82
CA GLN A 32 10.03 2.02 5.68
C GLN A 32 8.61 1.47 5.87
N LEU A 33 8.10 0.81 4.85
CA LEU A 33 6.84 0.11 4.90
C LEU A 33 7.08 -1.33 5.34
N ASN A 34 6.34 -1.78 6.35
CA ASN A 34 6.30 -3.20 6.70
C ASN A 34 5.69 -4.02 5.55
N ALA A 35 5.70 -5.34 5.66
CA ALA A 35 5.18 -6.24 4.61
C ALA A 35 3.72 -5.91 4.19
N THR A 36 2.83 -5.67 5.16
CA THR A 36 1.42 -5.34 4.90
C THR A 36 1.27 -4.02 4.14
N ALA A 37 1.93 -2.96 4.59
CA ALA A 37 1.89 -1.66 3.93
C ALA A 37 2.57 -1.68 2.55
N SER A 38 3.63 -2.48 2.39
CA SER A 38 4.32 -2.70 1.12
C SER A 38 3.40 -3.39 0.11
N PHE A 39 2.63 -4.38 0.55
CA PHE A 39 1.61 -5.03 -0.28
C PHE A 39 0.54 -4.03 -0.72
N ILE A 40 -0.01 -3.24 0.21
CA ILE A 40 -1.00 -2.21 -0.10
C ILE A 40 -0.44 -1.21 -1.10
N TRP A 41 0.78 -0.71 -0.86
CA TRP A 41 1.49 0.22 -1.74
C TRP A 41 1.65 -0.33 -3.17
N SER A 42 1.98 -1.61 -3.31
CA SER A 42 2.12 -2.26 -4.62
C SER A 42 0.82 -2.25 -5.44
N CYS A 43 -0.35 -2.21 -4.77
CA CYS A 43 -1.66 -2.16 -5.40
C CYS A 43 -2.12 -0.75 -5.79
N LEU A 44 -1.43 0.32 -5.36
CA LEU A 44 -1.78 1.71 -5.65
C LEU A 44 -1.35 2.11 -7.07
N ASP A 45 -1.99 1.50 -8.07
CA ASP A 45 -1.70 1.64 -9.51
C ASP A 45 -2.67 2.59 -10.24
N GLY A 46 -3.58 3.25 -9.52
CA GLY A 46 -4.62 4.11 -10.07
C GLY A 46 -5.80 3.36 -10.71
N ARG A 47 -5.78 2.02 -10.69
CA ARG A 47 -6.80 1.15 -11.32
C ARG A 47 -7.47 0.22 -10.32
N THR A 48 -6.72 -0.22 -9.32
CA THR A 48 -7.21 -1.07 -8.25
C THR A 48 -7.96 -0.22 -7.23
N SER A 49 -9.23 -0.56 -6.98
CA SER A 49 -10.07 0.13 -6.01
C SER A 49 -9.77 -0.32 -4.58
N GLY A 50 -10.05 0.53 -3.58
CA GLY A 50 -9.84 0.19 -2.17
C GLY A 50 -10.46 -1.17 -1.77
N HIS A 51 -11.67 -1.48 -2.22
CA HIS A 51 -12.32 -2.77 -1.95
C HIS A 51 -11.54 -3.96 -2.55
N GLN A 52 -10.99 -3.81 -3.76
CA GLN A 52 -10.16 -4.86 -4.37
C GLN A 52 -8.85 -5.04 -3.61
N ILE A 53 -8.28 -3.97 -3.05
CA ILE A 53 -7.08 -4.05 -2.20
C ILE A 53 -7.40 -4.82 -0.93
N VAL A 54 -8.53 -4.52 -0.25
CA VAL A 54 -8.97 -5.25 0.94
C VAL A 54 -9.15 -6.73 0.64
N GLN A 55 -9.86 -7.07 -0.44
CA GLN A 55 -10.06 -8.46 -0.83
C GLN A 55 -8.72 -9.18 -1.08
N ARG A 56 -7.81 -8.56 -1.83
CA ARG A 56 -6.48 -9.13 -2.08
C ARG A 56 -5.66 -9.30 -0.80
N LEU A 57 -5.79 -8.38 0.16
CA LEU A 57 -5.07 -8.45 1.44
C LEU A 57 -5.62 -9.58 2.31
N THR A 58 -6.95 -9.71 2.42
CA THR A 58 -7.65 -10.82 3.08
C THR A 58 -7.19 -12.15 2.50
N GLU A 59 -7.19 -12.30 1.17
CA GLU A 59 -6.76 -13.53 0.50
C GLU A 59 -5.27 -13.84 0.68
N HIS A 60 -4.41 -12.82 0.64
CA HIS A 60 -2.96 -13.00 0.73
C HIS A 60 -2.48 -13.34 2.14
N TYR A 61 -3.06 -12.71 3.16
CA TYR A 61 -2.63 -12.84 4.56
C TYR A 61 -3.56 -13.72 5.40
N ASP A 62 -4.66 -14.23 4.85
CA ASP A 62 -5.69 -15.02 5.55
C ASP A 62 -6.20 -14.32 6.82
N VAL A 63 -6.54 -13.04 6.66
CA VAL A 63 -7.01 -12.15 7.75
C VAL A 63 -8.47 -11.75 7.55
N ASP A 64 -9.14 -11.40 8.64
CA ASP A 64 -10.51 -10.92 8.60
C ASP A 64 -10.66 -9.67 7.70
N PRO A 65 -11.71 -9.58 6.86
CA PRO A 65 -11.96 -8.43 5.99
C PRO A 65 -12.03 -7.08 6.73
N GLU A 66 -12.53 -7.03 7.96
CA GLU A 66 -12.59 -5.80 8.76
C GLU A 66 -11.19 -5.34 9.20
N ILE A 67 -10.31 -6.29 9.56
CA ILE A 67 -8.91 -6.01 9.87
C ILE A 67 -8.20 -5.50 8.61
N ALA A 68 -8.39 -6.19 7.48
CA ALA A 68 -7.81 -5.78 6.21
C ALA A 68 -8.29 -4.39 5.77
N ALA A 69 -9.57 -4.08 5.94
CA ALA A 69 -10.13 -2.76 5.67
C ALA A 69 -9.50 -1.67 6.53
N ARG A 70 -9.29 -1.95 7.83
CA ARG A 70 -8.63 -1.01 8.74
C ARG A 70 -7.18 -0.74 8.31
N ASP A 71 -6.42 -1.77 7.97
CA ASP A 71 -5.03 -1.64 7.54
C ASP A 71 -4.92 -0.87 6.22
N VAL A 72 -5.81 -1.16 5.26
CA VAL A 72 -5.91 -0.39 4.02
C VAL A 72 -6.20 1.07 4.32
N CYS A 73 -7.22 1.39 5.12
CA CYS A 73 -7.56 2.77 5.47
C CYS A 73 -6.47 3.53 6.26
N ALA A 74 -5.57 2.83 6.96
CA ALA A 74 -4.48 3.47 7.68
C ALA A 74 -3.31 3.90 6.78
N VAL A 75 -3.23 3.35 5.56
CA VAL A 75 -2.11 3.58 4.62
C VAL A 75 -2.44 4.60 3.52
N ILE A 76 -3.71 4.74 3.13
CA ILE A 76 -4.20 5.69 2.11
C ILE A 76 -4.71 6.99 2.72
#